data_AF-A0A2P8GZK9-F1
#
_entry.id   AF-A0A2P8GZK9-F1
#
_cell.length_a   1.000
_cell.length_b   1.000
_cell.length_c   1.000
_cell.angle_alpha   90.00
_cell.angle_beta   90.00
_cell.angle_gamma   90.00
#
_symmetry.space_group_name_H-M   'P 1'
#
loop_
_entity.id
_entity.type
_entity.pdbx_description
1 polymer ?
#
loop_
_entity_poly.entity_id
_entity_poly.type
_entity_poly.pdbx_seq_one_letter_code
_entity_poly.pdbx_strand_id
1 'polypeptide(L)'
;MASIAFVTALSIMTYVVWMSPGGKSTVQAIQEALSPTHLQMENAQLTATVSGLEKKVADLESTVASQADRVDALLAEQLEQQASYTAQLAEAQQQLVDVQTQLDQANVALDAARSSGSSGGSGQGSGGSVTPAPTEPGDGNGSEEPTLTAPSLSSILDPDYRYVGMYTEQAPFNWATFDSTATKIGASPNLVGYFGGWDEDFRANAVTRAWEQERVPMLTWESRPIDSKNDVIDEPEYSLPVIIEGGFDDYLRQYARDIVATGLPLVIRLDHEMNGVWYPWNEVTSKGASINGNSRGDYVKMWRHVHDIFEEEGANEYVGWLWAPNIVNNLPSLQKDPAFLESLYPGDEYVDWVGLSGYLRPAYKPGQEFTFEYTFGESLDQVRALSDKPILLAEVGASETGGHKPTWVKSFFEAFTDEANSDVIGFAWFNLAVTTYVEGERTTNDWRIDSRADSLLAFTTGLSDPLADFRLVPTGE
;
A
#
# COMPACT_ATOMS: atom_id res chain seq x y z
N MET A 1 -31.62 -39.24 8.07
CA MET A 1 -33.06 -38.94 8.09
C MET A 1 -33.61 -38.69 9.50
N ALA A 2 -33.30 -39.53 10.53
CA ALA A 2 -33.82 -39.30 11.89
C ALA A 2 -33.20 -38.09 12.65
N SER A 3 -31.96 -37.70 12.34
CA SER A 3 -31.24 -36.66 13.09
C SER A 3 -31.59 -35.22 12.68
N ILE A 4 -32.04 -34.98 11.45
CA ILE A 4 -32.36 -33.62 10.95
C ILE A 4 -33.73 -33.16 11.47
N ALA A 5 -34.72 -34.06 11.49
CA ALA A 5 -36.03 -33.78 12.07
C ALA A 5 -35.98 -33.40 13.56
N PHE A 6 -34.94 -33.84 14.28
CA PHE A 6 -34.74 -33.53 15.69
C PHE A 6 -34.22 -32.10 15.92
N VAL A 7 -33.37 -31.60 15.02
CA VAL A 7 -32.76 -30.26 15.13
C VAL A 7 -33.78 -29.17 14.79
N THR A 8 -34.60 -29.37 13.75
CA THR A 8 -35.65 -28.40 13.37
C THR A 8 -36.73 -28.28 14.45
N ALA A 9 -37.09 -29.40 15.10
CA ALA A 9 -38.03 -29.41 16.21
C ALA A 9 -37.52 -28.61 17.44
N LEU A 10 -36.21 -28.66 17.72
CA LEU A 10 -35.57 -27.90 18.79
C LEU A 10 -35.52 -26.40 18.50
N SER A 11 -35.25 -26.00 17.25
CA SER A 11 -35.22 -24.58 16.85
C SER A 11 -36.60 -23.93 16.93
N ILE A 12 -37.66 -24.64 16.50
CA ILE A 12 -39.05 -24.18 16.60
C ILE A 12 -39.51 -24.11 18.06
N MET A 13 -39.11 -25.08 18.89
CA MET A 13 -39.35 -25.04 20.35
C MET A 13 -38.74 -23.79 20.98
N THR A 14 -37.51 -23.44 20.60
CA THR A 14 -36.78 -22.29 21.17
C THR A 14 -37.44 -20.97 20.77
N TYR A 15 -37.90 -20.85 19.53
CA TYR A 15 -38.58 -19.66 19.02
C TYR A 15 -39.97 -19.45 19.64
N VAL A 16 -40.76 -20.51 19.81
CA VAL A 16 -42.13 -20.41 20.35
C VAL A 16 -42.16 -20.20 21.86
N VAL A 17 -41.18 -20.75 22.59
CA VAL A 17 -41.02 -20.50 24.04
C VAL A 17 -40.64 -19.05 24.35
N TRP A 18 -39.93 -18.37 23.44
CA TRP A 18 -39.50 -16.99 23.62
C TRP A 18 -40.60 -15.96 23.29
N MET A 19 -41.53 -16.30 22.39
CA MET A 19 -42.53 -15.37 21.85
C MET A 19 -43.89 -15.37 22.58
N SER A 20 -44.21 -16.37 23.42
CA SER A 20 -45.48 -16.36 24.18
C SER A 20 -45.40 -17.20 25.47
N PRO A 21 -45.07 -16.59 26.63
CA PRO A 21 -44.91 -17.33 27.88
C PRO A 21 -46.24 -17.80 28.52
N GLY A 22 -47.39 -17.60 27.88
CA GLY A 22 -48.69 -17.91 28.49
C GLY A 22 -49.82 -18.02 27.47
N GLY A 23 -50.05 -19.20 26.91
CA GLY A 23 -51.23 -19.46 26.09
C GLY A 23 -51.26 -20.88 25.52
N LYS A 24 -52.46 -21.44 25.36
CA LYS A 24 -52.72 -22.78 24.80
C LYS A 24 -52.32 -22.94 23.30
N SER A 25 -51.47 -22.08 22.75
CA SER A 25 -51.09 -22.02 21.32
C SER A 25 -49.83 -22.83 20.94
N THR A 26 -48.94 -23.12 21.90
CA THR A 26 -47.66 -23.79 21.61
C THR A 26 -47.84 -25.24 21.16
N VAL A 27 -48.79 -25.97 21.77
CA VAL A 27 -49.06 -27.37 21.44
C VAL A 27 -49.67 -27.52 20.04
N GLN A 28 -50.51 -26.57 19.62
CA GLN A 28 -51.19 -26.59 18.34
C GLN A 28 -50.22 -26.24 17.19
N ALA A 29 -49.34 -25.25 17.40
CA ALA A 29 -48.25 -24.93 16.47
C ALA A 29 -47.26 -26.09 16.31
N ILE A 30 -46.94 -26.79 17.40
CA ILE A 30 -46.10 -28.01 17.36
C ILE A 30 -46.81 -29.14 16.61
N GLN A 31 -48.12 -29.34 16.80
CA GLN A 31 -48.88 -30.36 16.08
C GLN A 31 -49.00 -30.06 14.58
N GLU A 32 -49.11 -28.79 14.18
CA GLU A 32 -49.12 -28.39 12.76
C GLU A 32 -47.75 -28.53 12.11
N ALA A 33 -46.67 -28.11 12.80
CA ALA A 33 -45.29 -28.26 12.31
C ALA A 33 -44.86 -29.74 12.20
N LEU A 34 -45.33 -30.60 13.12
CA LEU A 34 -45.09 -32.05 13.07
C LEU A 34 -46.15 -32.80 12.26
N SER A 35 -47.07 -32.10 11.59
CA SER A 35 -48.07 -32.77 10.77
C SER A 35 -47.38 -33.52 9.62
N PRO A 36 -47.82 -34.75 9.29
CA PRO A 36 -47.22 -35.52 8.21
C PRO A 36 -47.17 -34.79 6.87
N THR A 37 -48.16 -33.93 6.61
CA THR A 37 -48.25 -33.12 5.39
C THR A 37 -47.19 -32.01 5.35
N HIS A 38 -46.96 -31.30 6.47
CA HIS A 38 -45.95 -30.25 6.53
C HIS A 38 -44.54 -30.82 6.37
N LEU A 39 -44.24 -31.91 7.09
CA LEU A 39 -42.95 -32.60 6.99
C LEU A 39 -42.72 -33.19 5.58
N GLN A 40 -43.75 -33.63 4.87
CA GLN A 40 -43.64 -34.07 3.48
C GLN A 40 -43.31 -32.92 2.53
N MET A 41 -43.94 -31.75 2.71
CA MET A 41 -43.63 -30.56 1.91
C MET A 41 -42.20 -30.08 2.14
N GLU A 42 -41.75 -30.02 3.40
CA GLU A 42 -40.39 -29.59 3.74
C GLU A 42 -39.34 -30.58 3.21
N ASN A 43 -39.58 -31.89 3.32
CA ASN A 43 -38.71 -32.90 2.71
C ASN A 43 -38.67 -32.77 1.18
N ALA A 44 -39.79 -32.48 0.52
CA ALA A 44 -39.83 -32.28 -0.93
C ALA A 44 -39.02 -31.03 -1.34
N GLN A 45 -39.12 -29.94 -0.58
CA GLN A 45 -38.37 -28.71 -0.81
C GLN A 45 -36.86 -28.89 -0.58
N LEU A 46 -36.47 -29.59 0.49
CA LEU A 46 -35.07 -29.93 0.75
C LEU A 46 -34.51 -30.84 -0.35
N THR A 47 -35.28 -31.84 -0.80
CA THR A 47 -34.86 -32.72 -1.92
C THR A 47 -34.63 -31.93 -3.20
N ALA A 48 -35.53 -30.99 -3.53
CA ALA A 48 -35.38 -30.12 -4.69
C ALA A 48 -34.14 -29.20 -4.56
N THR A 49 -33.87 -28.70 -3.35
CA THR A 49 -32.70 -27.85 -3.07
C THR A 49 -31.39 -28.62 -3.22
N VAL A 50 -31.31 -29.82 -2.65
CA VAL A 50 -30.13 -30.70 -2.76
C VAL A 50 -29.86 -31.03 -4.22
N SER A 51 -30.89 -31.43 -4.98
CA SER A 51 -30.74 -31.72 -6.42
C SER A 51 -30.28 -30.49 -7.23
N GLY A 52 -30.76 -29.29 -6.87
CA GLY A 52 -30.31 -28.03 -7.47
C GLY A 52 -28.84 -27.71 -7.15
N LEU A 53 -28.39 -28.00 -5.93
CA LEU A 53 -27.00 -27.82 -5.52
C LEU A 53 -26.07 -28.83 -6.19
N GLU A 54 -26.46 -30.10 -6.29
CA GLU A 54 -25.71 -31.14 -7.02
C GLU A 54 -25.48 -30.73 -8.47
N LYS A 55 -26.50 -30.19 -9.14
CA LYS A 55 -26.37 -29.67 -10.51
C LYS A 55 -25.37 -28.51 -10.59
N LYS A 56 -25.43 -27.55 -9.67
CA LYS A 56 -24.49 -26.43 -9.63
C LYS A 56 -23.04 -26.89 -9.39
N VAL A 57 -22.84 -27.89 -8.53
CA VAL A 57 -21.51 -28.48 -8.30
C VAL A 57 -20.98 -29.12 -9.58
N ALA A 58 -21.79 -29.90 -10.29
CA ALA A 58 -21.39 -30.49 -11.57
C ALA A 58 -21.06 -29.43 -12.64
N ASP A 59 -21.85 -28.37 -12.74
CA ASP A 59 -21.59 -27.25 -13.67
C ASP A 59 -20.28 -26.50 -13.32
N LEU A 60 -20.00 -26.33 -12.01
CA LEU A 60 -18.76 -25.72 -11.53
C LEU A 60 -17.55 -26.62 -11.79
N GLU A 61 -17.64 -27.92 -11.53
CA GLU A 61 -16.57 -28.89 -11.82
C GLU A 61 -16.21 -28.87 -13.32
N SER A 62 -17.22 -28.84 -14.20
CA SER A 62 -17.00 -28.72 -15.64
C SER A 62 -16.33 -27.39 -16.03
N THR A 63 -16.70 -26.30 -15.36
CA THR A 63 -16.12 -24.98 -15.61
C THR A 63 -14.66 -24.94 -15.19
N VAL A 64 -14.34 -25.45 -14.00
CA VAL A 64 -12.96 -25.54 -13.48
C VAL A 64 -12.08 -26.38 -14.41
N ALA A 65 -12.58 -27.52 -14.89
CA ALA A 65 -11.84 -28.34 -15.86
C ALA A 65 -11.54 -27.57 -17.15
N SER A 66 -12.54 -26.87 -17.71
CA SER A 66 -12.33 -26.06 -18.93
C SER A 66 -11.35 -24.89 -18.72
N GLN A 67 -11.31 -24.33 -17.52
CA GLN A 67 -10.38 -23.26 -17.17
C GLN A 67 -8.96 -23.79 -16.99
N ALA A 68 -8.79 -24.98 -16.40
CA ALA A 68 -7.50 -25.64 -16.28
C ALA A 68 -6.89 -25.90 -17.67
N ASP A 69 -7.67 -26.45 -18.60
CA ASP A 69 -7.23 -26.68 -19.99
C ASP A 69 -6.81 -25.38 -20.69
N ARG A 70 -7.54 -24.28 -20.43
CA ARG A 70 -7.22 -22.96 -20.99
C ARG A 70 -5.96 -22.35 -20.37
N VAL A 71 -5.73 -22.57 -19.07
CA VAL A 71 -4.49 -22.14 -18.39
C VAL A 71 -3.30 -22.90 -18.95
N ASP A 72 -3.41 -24.21 -19.14
CA ASP A 72 -2.33 -25.02 -19.72
C ASP A 72 -1.99 -24.57 -21.15
N ALA A 73 -3.01 -24.23 -21.96
CA ALA A 73 -2.79 -23.70 -23.30
C ALA A 73 -2.09 -22.33 -23.30
N LEU A 74 -2.51 -21.42 -22.42
CA LEU A 74 -1.88 -20.09 -22.28
C LEU A 74 -0.44 -20.20 -21.74
N LEU A 75 -0.20 -21.12 -20.82
CA LEU A 75 1.14 -21.38 -20.29
C LEU A 75 2.08 -21.90 -21.39
N ALA A 76 1.59 -22.78 -22.26
CA ALA A 76 2.36 -23.25 -23.41
C ALA A 76 2.70 -22.11 -24.39
N GLU A 77 1.73 -21.25 -24.71
CA GLU A 77 1.93 -20.07 -25.57
C GLU A 77 2.94 -19.09 -24.94
N GLN A 78 2.85 -18.87 -23.63
CA GLN A 78 3.76 -17.97 -22.90
C GLN A 78 5.19 -18.52 -22.85
N LEU A 79 5.37 -19.84 -22.65
CA LEU A 79 6.70 -20.47 -22.70
C LEU A 79 7.33 -20.32 -24.10
N GLU A 80 6.53 -20.41 -25.16
CA GLU A 80 7.01 -20.19 -26.54
C GLU A 80 7.41 -18.73 -26.77
N GLN A 81 6.61 -17.77 -26.28
CA GLN A 81 6.96 -16.34 -26.34
C GLN A 81 8.22 -16.03 -25.52
N GLN A 82 8.36 -16.58 -24.31
CA GLN A 82 9.54 -16.40 -23.47
C GLN A 82 10.81 -16.96 -24.14
N ALA A 83 10.71 -18.12 -24.78
CA ALA A 83 11.81 -18.69 -25.56
C ALA A 83 12.20 -17.77 -26.72
N SER A 84 11.22 -17.17 -27.41
CA SER A 84 11.45 -16.19 -28.48
C SER A 84 12.15 -14.93 -27.98
N TYR A 85 11.70 -14.35 -26.86
CA TYR A 85 12.34 -13.17 -26.25
C TYR A 85 13.76 -13.47 -25.78
N THR A 86 14.00 -14.65 -25.19
CA THR A 86 15.34 -15.06 -24.75
C THR A 86 16.30 -15.18 -25.93
N ALA A 87 15.82 -15.71 -27.07
CA ALA A 87 16.61 -15.76 -28.30
C ALA A 87 16.93 -14.36 -28.84
N GLN A 88 15.95 -13.45 -28.87
CA GLN A 88 16.16 -12.07 -29.31
C GLN A 88 17.15 -11.32 -28.40
N LEU A 89 17.09 -11.54 -27.08
CA LEU A 89 18.02 -10.94 -26.13
C LEU A 89 19.45 -11.44 -26.35
N ALA A 90 19.63 -12.75 -26.57
CA ALA A 90 20.94 -13.32 -26.88
C ALA A 90 21.52 -12.76 -28.19
N GLU A 91 20.68 -12.56 -29.22
CA GLU A 91 21.09 -11.91 -30.47
C GLU A 91 21.51 -10.44 -30.25
N ALA A 92 20.73 -9.68 -29.49
CA ALA A 92 21.04 -8.29 -29.18
C ALA A 92 22.35 -8.14 -28.37
N GLN A 93 22.58 -9.04 -27.41
CA GLN A 93 23.82 -9.09 -26.64
C GLN A 93 25.03 -9.39 -27.53
N GLN A 94 24.90 -10.33 -28.47
CA GLN A 94 25.97 -10.63 -29.42
C GLN A 94 26.28 -9.44 -30.32
N GLN A 95 25.25 -8.71 -30.80
CA GLN A 95 25.44 -7.49 -31.59
C GLN A 95 26.19 -6.42 -30.80
N LEU A 96 25.91 -6.28 -29.49
CA LEU A 96 26.60 -5.32 -28.62
C LEU A 96 28.08 -5.67 -28.48
N VAL A 97 28.42 -6.96 -28.30
CA VAL A 97 29.81 -7.44 -28.27
C VAL A 97 30.53 -7.15 -29.59
N ASP A 98 29.85 -7.36 -30.71
CA ASP A 98 30.43 -7.10 -32.04
C ASP A 98 30.70 -5.60 -32.25
N VAL A 99 29.76 -4.73 -31.85
CA VAL A 99 29.92 -3.27 -31.89
C VAL A 99 31.07 -2.81 -30.99
N GLN A 100 31.17 -3.35 -29.78
CA GLN A 100 32.27 -3.04 -28.85
C GLN A 100 33.62 -3.44 -29.46
N THR A 101 33.69 -4.62 -30.08
CA THR A 101 34.90 -5.09 -30.76
C THR A 101 35.30 -4.16 -31.91
N GLN A 102 34.33 -3.68 -32.70
CA GLN A 102 34.59 -2.72 -33.78
C GLN A 102 35.07 -1.36 -33.23
N LEU A 103 34.51 -0.90 -32.12
CA LEU A 103 34.93 0.32 -31.44
C LEU A 103 36.38 0.22 -30.96
N ASP A 104 36.75 -0.89 -30.34
CA ASP A 104 38.11 -1.14 -29.86
C ASP A 104 39.11 -1.16 -31.03
N GLN A 105 38.75 -1.82 -32.14
CA GLN A 105 39.56 -1.82 -33.36
C GLN A 105 39.73 -0.41 -33.96
N ALA A 106 38.67 0.39 -33.97
CA ALA A 106 38.71 1.77 -34.44
C ALA A 106 39.60 2.66 -33.56
N ASN A 107 39.54 2.48 -32.24
CA ASN A 107 40.40 3.19 -31.29
C ASN A 107 41.89 2.85 -31.49
N VAL A 108 42.21 1.57 -31.68
CA VAL A 108 43.60 1.14 -31.98
C VAL A 108 44.10 1.75 -33.30
N ALA A 109 43.26 1.77 -34.33
CA ALA A 109 43.61 2.39 -35.61
C ALA A 109 43.83 3.91 -35.49
N LEU A 110 43.03 4.58 -34.65
CA LEU A 110 43.17 6.02 -34.38
C LEU A 110 44.49 6.33 -33.65
N ASP A 111 44.90 5.51 -32.68
CA ASP A 111 46.16 5.69 -31.97
C ASP A 111 47.39 5.40 -32.84
N ALA A 112 47.29 4.43 -33.76
CA ALA A 112 48.30 4.20 -34.79
C ALA A 112 48.44 5.38 -35.77
N ALA A 113 47.34 6.03 -36.13
CA ALA A 113 47.35 7.24 -36.96
C ALA A 113 47.97 8.44 -36.22
N ARG A 114 47.70 8.58 -34.92
CA ARG A 114 48.30 9.65 -34.08
C ARG A 114 49.80 9.48 -33.87
N SER A 115 50.27 8.24 -33.70
CA SER A 115 51.70 7.94 -33.53
C SER A 115 52.51 8.09 -34.83
N SER A 116 51.92 7.79 -35.99
CA SER A 116 52.53 8.03 -37.30
C SER A 116 52.59 9.52 -37.70
N GLY A 117 51.76 10.38 -37.09
CA GLY A 117 51.78 11.83 -37.26
C GLY A 117 52.88 12.57 -36.47
N SER A 118 53.64 11.90 -35.60
CA SER A 118 54.62 12.54 -34.70
C SER A 118 56.09 12.30 -35.12
N SER A 119 56.39 12.29 -36.41
CA SER A 119 57.77 12.31 -36.92
C SER A 119 58.19 13.70 -37.38
N GLY A 120 58.50 14.58 -36.42
CA GLY A 120 59.10 15.88 -36.73
C GLY A 120 59.33 16.75 -35.49
N GLY A 121 60.49 16.62 -34.84
CA GLY A 121 60.89 17.56 -33.80
C GLY A 121 61.95 17.04 -32.84
N SER A 122 63.22 17.12 -33.26
CA SER A 122 64.41 16.97 -32.42
C SER A 122 64.48 18.01 -31.30
N GLY A 123 64.89 17.62 -30.08
CA GLY A 123 65.24 18.57 -29.02
C GLY A 123 65.79 17.92 -27.76
N GLN A 124 67.07 18.15 -27.50
CA GLN A 124 67.92 17.55 -26.48
C GLN A 124 67.85 18.33 -25.15
N GLY A 125 67.92 17.66 -23.99
CA GLY A 125 67.92 18.35 -22.69
C GLY A 125 68.25 17.46 -21.49
N SER A 126 69.46 17.64 -20.98
CA SER A 126 70.14 16.95 -19.87
C SER A 126 69.49 17.10 -18.48
N GLY A 127 69.44 15.99 -17.74
CA GLY A 127 70.05 15.80 -16.41
C GLY A 127 69.61 16.67 -15.22
N GLY A 128 69.00 16.03 -14.21
CA GLY A 128 68.86 16.57 -12.86
C GLY A 128 68.41 15.50 -11.86
N SER A 129 69.34 15.01 -11.04
CA SER A 129 69.11 14.11 -9.91
C SER A 129 68.67 14.92 -8.68
N VAL A 130 67.57 14.54 -8.04
CA VAL A 130 67.17 15.03 -6.71
C VAL A 130 66.79 13.83 -5.83
N THR A 131 67.44 13.77 -4.66
CA THR A 131 67.31 12.77 -3.60
C THR A 131 66.10 13.10 -2.70
N PRO A 132 65.39 12.11 -2.11
CA PRO A 132 64.21 12.37 -1.28
C PRO A 132 64.58 12.70 0.18
N ALA A 133 63.82 13.61 0.78
CA ALA A 133 63.90 13.99 2.20
C ALA A 133 62.94 13.12 3.06
N PRO A 134 63.19 12.98 4.37
CA PRO A 134 62.64 11.91 5.20
C PRO A 134 61.22 12.19 5.73
N THR A 135 60.47 11.11 5.85
CA THR A 135 59.14 10.98 6.46
C THR A 135 59.20 11.17 7.98
N GLU A 136 58.34 12.04 8.53
CA GLU A 136 57.92 12.01 9.94
C GLU A 136 56.48 11.47 10.06
N PRO A 137 56.15 10.78 11.17
CA PRO A 137 54.95 9.96 11.28
C PRO A 137 53.76 10.73 11.88
N GLY A 138 52.61 10.58 11.20
CA GLY A 138 51.27 10.40 11.76
C GLY A 138 50.78 11.34 12.86
N ASP A 139 49.81 12.18 12.50
CA ASP A 139 48.66 12.46 13.37
C ASP A 139 47.37 12.38 12.55
N GLY A 140 46.52 11.42 12.94
CA GLY A 140 45.06 11.43 12.76
C GLY A 140 44.52 11.64 11.35
N ASN A 141 44.61 10.61 10.51
CA ASN A 141 43.57 10.39 9.50
C ASN A 141 42.27 10.05 10.23
N GLY A 142 41.55 11.07 10.68
CA GLY A 142 40.14 10.93 11.01
C GLY A 142 39.42 10.63 9.70
N SER A 143 39.26 9.34 9.40
CA SER A 143 38.27 8.90 8.45
C SER A 143 36.91 9.34 9.00
N GLU A 144 36.43 10.52 8.61
CA GLU A 144 35.01 10.85 8.67
C GLU A 144 34.31 9.70 7.93
N GLU A 145 33.63 8.85 8.69
CA GLU A 145 32.71 7.89 8.09
C GLU A 145 31.75 8.70 7.20
N PRO A 146 31.47 8.25 5.97
CA PRO A 146 30.53 8.96 5.12
C PRO A 146 29.20 9.08 5.87
N THR A 147 28.83 10.30 6.24
CA THR A 147 27.55 10.60 6.86
C THR A 147 26.46 10.28 5.86
N LEU A 148 25.51 9.42 6.24
CA LEU A 148 24.34 9.12 5.43
C LEU A 148 23.61 10.41 5.08
N THR A 149 23.36 10.64 3.79
CA THR A 149 22.65 11.83 3.29
C THR A 149 21.37 11.42 2.58
N ALA A 150 20.35 12.26 2.69
CA ALA A 150 19.10 12.16 1.93
C ALA A 150 18.90 13.40 1.05
N PRO A 151 18.05 13.32 0.01
CA PRO A 151 17.51 14.52 -0.65
C PRO A 151 16.86 15.47 0.36
N SER A 152 16.81 16.76 0.05
CA SER A 152 16.09 17.71 0.89
C SER A 152 14.60 17.40 0.92
N LEU A 153 13.92 17.75 2.03
CA LEU A 153 12.47 17.59 2.14
C LEU A 153 11.72 18.24 0.98
N SER A 154 12.14 19.44 0.55
CA SER A 154 11.54 20.12 -0.62
C SER A 154 11.59 19.28 -1.90
N SER A 155 12.68 18.55 -2.15
CA SER A 155 12.82 17.69 -3.34
C SER A 155 12.05 16.38 -3.21
N ILE A 156 11.74 15.97 -1.98
CA ILE A 156 10.83 14.85 -1.73
C ILE A 156 9.40 15.31 -2.03
N LEU A 157 9.00 16.47 -1.51
CA LEU A 157 7.62 16.95 -1.58
C LEU A 157 7.18 17.40 -3.00
N ASP A 158 8.12 17.77 -3.87
CA ASP A 158 7.88 18.19 -5.25
C ASP A 158 8.74 17.35 -6.23
N PRO A 159 8.40 16.06 -6.43
CA PRO A 159 9.20 15.18 -7.27
C PRO A 159 8.93 15.43 -8.77
N ASP A 160 9.97 15.29 -9.60
CA ASP A 160 9.88 15.28 -11.07
C ASP A 160 9.59 13.88 -11.64
N TYR A 161 9.10 12.98 -10.79
CA TYR A 161 8.77 11.57 -11.10
C TYR A 161 7.67 11.09 -10.16
N ARG A 162 7.07 9.93 -10.46
CA ARG A 162 6.10 9.28 -9.58
C ARG A 162 6.75 8.28 -8.62
N TYR A 163 6.32 8.30 -7.37
CA TYR A 163 6.70 7.35 -6.33
C TYR A 163 6.06 5.98 -6.56
N VAL A 164 6.87 4.94 -6.34
CA VAL A 164 6.43 3.56 -6.16
C VAL A 164 6.78 3.18 -4.74
N GLY A 165 5.76 3.00 -3.92
CA GLY A 165 5.88 2.65 -2.52
C GLY A 165 5.42 1.24 -2.21
N MET A 166 5.92 0.67 -1.12
CA MET A 166 5.45 -0.62 -0.63
C MET A 166 5.51 -0.72 0.89
N TYR A 167 4.46 -1.28 1.48
CA TYR A 167 4.45 -1.81 2.83
C TYR A 167 4.70 -3.30 2.79
N THR A 168 5.53 -3.81 3.69
CA THR A 168 5.64 -5.25 3.97
C THR A 168 5.58 -5.46 5.47
N GLU A 169 5.42 -6.71 5.92
CA GLU A 169 5.26 -7.03 7.34
C GLU A 169 6.35 -6.47 8.26
N GLN A 170 7.57 -6.28 7.75
CA GLN A 170 8.73 -5.96 8.59
C GLN A 170 9.62 -4.86 8.01
N ALA A 171 9.40 -4.37 6.78
CA ALA A 171 10.19 -3.23 6.30
C ALA A 171 9.82 -1.96 7.08
N PRO A 172 10.78 -1.05 7.35
CA PRO A 172 12.21 -1.08 7.00
C PRO A 172 13.11 -1.87 7.97
N PHE A 173 12.55 -2.54 8.98
CA PHE A 173 13.30 -3.31 9.98
C PHE A 173 13.88 -4.62 9.43
N ASN A 174 13.22 -5.20 8.43
CA ASN A 174 13.70 -6.34 7.67
C ASN A 174 13.28 -6.20 6.20
N TRP A 175 14.25 -6.31 5.30
CA TRP A 175 14.06 -6.10 3.85
C TRP A 175 13.73 -7.38 3.07
N ALA A 176 13.77 -8.57 3.68
CA ALA A 176 13.71 -9.84 2.95
C ALA A 176 12.46 -9.98 2.05
N THR A 177 11.27 -9.69 2.60
CA THR A 177 10.02 -9.72 1.82
C THR A 177 10.01 -8.62 0.77
N PHE A 178 10.47 -7.42 1.12
CA PHE A 178 10.53 -6.28 0.23
C PHE A 178 11.42 -6.57 -1.00
N ASP A 179 12.66 -7.01 -0.77
CA ASP A 179 13.64 -7.32 -1.79
C ASP A 179 13.24 -8.53 -2.64
N SER A 180 12.58 -9.52 -2.03
CA SER A 180 12.03 -10.66 -2.76
C SER A 180 10.93 -10.23 -3.74
N THR A 181 10.02 -9.35 -3.31
CA THR A 181 8.99 -8.81 -4.20
C THR A 181 9.61 -7.88 -5.25
N ALA A 182 10.55 -7.02 -4.89
CA ALA A 182 11.28 -6.14 -5.81
C ALA A 182 11.98 -6.93 -6.93
N THR A 183 12.66 -8.02 -6.58
CA THR A 183 13.28 -8.93 -7.56
C THR A 183 12.26 -9.52 -8.52
N LYS A 184 11.05 -9.89 -8.05
CA LYS A 184 10.00 -10.47 -8.90
C LYS A 184 9.35 -9.46 -9.82
N ILE A 185 9.19 -8.21 -9.39
CA ILE A 185 8.68 -7.13 -10.26
C ILE A 185 9.76 -6.58 -11.20
N GLY A 186 11.03 -6.90 -10.95
CA GLY A 186 12.17 -6.48 -11.77
C GLY A 186 12.68 -5.06 -11.49
N ALA A 187 12.25 -4.47 -10.37
CA ALA A 187 12.56 -3.10 -9.99
C ALA A 187 12.32 -2.87 -8.49
N SER A 188 13.00 -1.90 -7.88
CA SER A 188 12.83 -1.65 -6.46
C SER A 188 12.00 -0.37 -6.19
N PRO A 189 10.93 -0.44 -5.38
CA PRO A 189 10.16 0.73 -4.95
C PRO A 189 11.06 1.76 -4.23
N ASN A 190 10.79 3.05 -4.43
CA ASN A 190 11.56 4.18 -3.89
C ASN A 190 10.89 4.84 -2.66
N LEU A 191 9.78 4.29 -2.19
CA LEU A 191 9.13 4.66 -0.93
C LEU A 191 8.86 3.41 -0.10
N VAL A 192 9.05 3.50 1.21
CA VAL A 192 8.77 2.40 2.15
C VAL A 192 7.79 2.87 3.22
N GLY A 193 6.65 2.20 3.29
CA GLY A 193 5.64 2.44 4.31
C GLY A 193 5.84 1.55 5.53
N TYR A 194 5.66 2.11 6.73
CA TYR A 194 5.60 1.37 7.99
C TYR A 194 4.65 2.04 8.98
N PHE A 195 4.25 1.31 10.03
CA PHE A 195 3.32 1.79 11.06
C PHE A 195 4.07 2.05 12.37
N GLY A 196 3.58 3.00 13.16
CA GLY A 196 4.04 3.26 14.52
C GLY A 196 2.90 3.76 15.39
N GLY A 197 2.94 3.39 16.68
CA GLY A 197 1.98 3.80 17.70
C GLY A 197 2.57 4.84 18.66
N TRP A 198 1.70 5.44 19.48
CA TRP A 198 2.09 6.43 20.49
C TRP A 198 2.57 5.81 21.82
N ASP A 199 2.72 4.49 21.85
CA ASP A 199 3.33 3.71 22.94
C ASP A 199 4.82 3.38 22.69
N GLU A 200 5.37 3.81 21.56
CA GLU A 200 6.78 3.64 21.19
C GLU A 200 7.51 4.98 21.03
N ASP A 201 8.79 5.02 21.42
CA ASP A 201 9.69 6.13 21.10
C ASP A 201 9.98 6.23 19.59
N PHE A 202 10.47 7.37 19.12
CA PHE A 202 10.83 7.53 17.72
C PHE A 202 11.91 6.54 17.29
N ARG A 203 11.64 5.82 16.19
CA ARG A 203 12.52 4.78 15.65
C ARG A 203 13.42 5.36 14.56
N ALA A 204 14.45 6.11 14.98
CA ALA A 204 15.45 6.68 14.08
C ALA A 204 16.05 5.66 13.10
N ASN A 205 16.21 4.41 13.54
CA ASN A 205 16.72 3.32 12.69
C ASN A 205 15.79 2.96 11.51
N ALA A 206 14.48 3.23 11.60
CA ALA A 206 13.57 3.05 10.48
C ALA A 206 13.93 4.01 9.33
N VAL A 207 14.18 5.27 9.68
CA VAL A 207 14.52 6.35 8.76
C VAL A 207 15.92 6.16 8.18
N THR A 208 16.92 5.88 9.01
CA THR A 208 18.30 5.68 8.50
C THR A 208 18.37 4.48 7.57
N ARG A 209 17.74 3.35 7.91
CA ARG A 209 17.74 2.16 7.05
C ARG A 209 17.00 2.36 5.74
N ALA A 210 15.93 3.17 5.73
CA ALA A 210 15.24 3.51 4.49
C ALA A 210 16.15 4.32 3.56
N TRP A 211 16.85 5.33 4.10
CA TRP A 211 17.77 6.16 3.32
C TRP A 211 19.05 5.43 2.90
N GLU A 212 19.54 4.46 3.67
CA GLU A 212 20.61 3.53 3.24
C GLU A 212 20.22 2.75 1.96
N GLN A 213 18.93 2.61 1.69
CA GLN A 213 18.38 1.96 0.50
C GLN A 213 17.82 2.96 -0.53
N GLU A 214 18.08 4.25 -0.34
CA GLU A 214 17.56 5.35 -1.19
C GLU A 214 16.02 5.37 -1.27
N ARG A 215 15.33 5.13 -0.15
CA ARG A 215 13.87 5.14 -0.07
C ARG A 215 13.37 6.23 0.86
N VAL A 216 12.30 6.91 0.45
CA VAL A 216 11.55 7.81 1.32
C VAL A 216 10.84 6.98 2.39
N PRO A 217 11.13 7.18 3.69
CA PRO A 217 10.37 6.54 4.76
C PRO A 217 9.04 7.26 4.95
N MET A 218 7.95 6.50 4.93
CA MET A 218 6.60 6.98 5.23
C MET A 218 6.06 6.26 6.47
N LEU A 219 5.99 7.01 7.58
CA LEU A 219 5.43 6.55 8.84
C LEU A 219 3.92 6.80 8.84
N THR A 220 3.12 5.74 8.86
CA THR A 220 1.74 5.83 9.32
C THR A 220 1.74 5.86 10.85
N TRP A 221 1.47 7.03 11.40
CA TRP A 221 1.56 7.26 12.83
C TRP A 221 0.16 7.29 13.43
N GLU A 222 -0.12 6.35 14.32
CA GLU A 222 -1.44 6.14 14.90
C GLU A 222 -1.42 6.58 16.36
N SER A 223 -2.33 7.48 16.74
CA SER A 223 -2.54 7.92 18.12
C SER A 223 -3.20 6.82 18.98
N ARG A 224 -2.51 5.70 19.15
CA ARG A 224 -2.88 4.53 19.96
C ARG A 224 -1.68 3.59 20.12
N PRO A 225 -1.78 2.51 20.91
CA PRO A 225 -0.74 1.49 20.96
C PRO A 225 -0.55 0.77 19.62
N ILE A 226 0.69 0.48 19.23
CA ILE A 226 0.99 -0.17 17.94
C ILE A 226 0.41 -1.59 17.81
N ASP A 227 0.29 -2.30 18.94
CA ASP A 227 -0.29 -3.64 18.99
C ASP A 227 -1.83 -3.64 18.97
N SER A 228 -2.47 -2.46 18.92
CA SER A 228 -3.92 -2.34 18.82
C SER A 228 -4.42 -2.94 17.51
N LYS A 229 -5.49 -3.74 17.62
CA LYS A 229 -6.08 -4.39 16.45
C LYS A 229 -6.78 -3.36 15.57
N ASN A 230 -6.85 -3.67 14.28
CA ASN A 230 -7.73 -2.93 13.36
C ASN A 230 -9.20 -3.05 13.82
N ASP A 231 -10.00 -2.03 13.49
CA ASP A 231 -11.41 -1.91 13.84
C ASP A 231 -11.71 -1.81 15.36
N VAL A 232 -10.69 -1.52 16.18
CA VAL A 232 -10.86 -1.17 17.59
C VAL A 232 -11.05 0.34 17.71
N ILE A 233 -12.24 0.73 18.15
CA ILE A 233 -12.63 2.15 18.27
C ILE A 233 -12.68 2.66 19.71
N ASP A 234 -12.67 1.79 20.72
CA ASP A 234 -12.85 2.17 22.13
C ASP A 234 -11.48 2.24 22.83
N GLU A 235 -10.84 3.41 22.73
CA GLU A 235 -9.53 3.73 23.31
C GLU A 235 -9.53 5.18 23.84
N PRO A 236 -10.35 5.46 24.89
CA PRO A 236 -10.60 6.83 25.36
C PRO A 236 -9.36 7.55 25.90
N GLU A 237 -8.33 6.81 26.32
CA GLU A 237 -7.04 7.36 26.76
C GLU A 237 -6.31 8.09 25.62
N TYR A 238 -6.61 7.75 24.37
CA TYR A 238 -6.07 8.37 23.17
C TYR A 238 -7.11 9.19 22.41
N SER A 239 -8.21 9.59 23.07
CA SER A 239 -9.23 10.43 22.45
C SER A 239 -8.67 11.79 22.01
N LEU A 240 -9.26 12.38 20.97
CA LEU A 240 -8.82 13.66 20.44
C LEU A 240 -8.84 14.78 21.50
N PRO A 241 -9.85 14.89 22.40
CA PRO A 241 -9.81 15.88 23.47
C PRO A 241 -8.61 15.74 24.41
N VAL A 242 -8.21 14.51 24.76
CA VAL A 242 -7.02 14.28 25.62
C VAL A 242 -5.75 14.77 24.93
N ILE A 243 -5.62 14.53 23.62
CA ILE A 243 -4.48 14.99 22.83
C ILE A 243 -4.46 16.52 22.74
N ILE A 244 -5.59 17.13 22.38
CA ILE A 244 -5.73 18.60 22.24
C ILE A 244 -5.49 19.32 23.58
N GLU A 245 -5.86 18.72 24.71
CA GLU A 245 -5.62 19.27 26.05
C GLU A 245 -4.16 19.10 26.53
N GLY A 246 -3.30 18.49 25.71
CA GLY A 246 -1.88 18.38 25.93
C GLY A 246 -1.44 17.11 26.66
N GLY A 247 -2.30 16.09 26.71
CA GLY A 247 -2.01 14.83 27.42
C GLY A 247 -0.79 14.06 26.89
N PHE A 248 -0.37 14.35 25.65
CA PHE A 248 0.75 13.71 24.97
C PHE A 248 1.87 14.70 24.60
N ASP A 249 1.82 15.96 25.03
CA ASP A 249 2.77 17.00 24.57
C ASP A 249 4.22 16.67 24.89
N ASP A 250 4.50 16.12 26.07
CA ASP A 250 5.85 15.72 26.45
C ASP A 250 6.39 14.61 25.53
N TYR A 251 5.53 13.65 25.17
CA TYR A 251 5.85 12.59 24.22
C TYR A 251 6.11 13.17 22.82
N LEU A 252 5.20 14.01 22.31
CA LEU A 252 5.30 14.62 20.99
C LEU A 252 6.55 15.50 20.85
N ARG A 253 6.88 16.29 21.88
CA ARG A 253 8.10 17.11 21.90
C ARG A 253 9.36 16.27 21.89
N GLN A 254 9.39 15.18 22.67
CA GLN A 254 10.51 14.26 22.65
C GLN A 254 10.66 13.60 21.28
N TYR A 255 9.56 13.14 20.70
CA TYR A 255 9.51 12.54 19.37
C TYR A 255 10.06 13.50 18.28
N ALA A 256 9.61 14.76 18.31
CA ALA A 256 10.07 15.82 17.41
C ALA A 256 11.59 16.09 17.56
N ARG A 257 12.10 16.17 18.79
CA ARG A 257 13.54 16.33 19.05
C ARG A 257 14.36 15.16 18.52
N ASP A 258 13.85 13.94 18.62
CA ASP A 258 14.54 12.75 18.13
C ASP A 258 14.57 12.70 16.58
N ILE A 259 13.54 13.24 15.91
CA ILE A 259 13.55 13.48 14.46
C ILE A 259 14.64 14.48 14.09
N VAL A 260 14.69 15.64 14.78
CA VAL A 260 15.73 16.66 14.55
C VAL A 260 17.12 16.08 14.78
N ALA A 261 17.31 15.28 15.84
CA ALA A 261 18.58 14.62 16.13
C ALA A 261 18.98 13.59 15.06
N THR A 262 18.01 12.96 14.39
CA THR A 262 18.26 12.05 13.27
C THR A 262 18.69 12.79 12.01
N GLY A 263 18.17 14.00 11.78
CA GLY A 263 18.63 14.90 10.72
C GLY A 263 18.34 14.39 9.30
N LEU A 264 17.39 13.46 9.15
CA LEU A 264 16.99 12.88 7.87
C LEU A 264 15.48 12.99 7.69
N PRO A 265 15.00 13.30 6.48
CA PRO A 265 13.59 13.55 6.25
C PRO A 265 12.75 12.27 6.27
N LEU A 266 11.49 12.40 6.66
CA LEU A 266 10.46 11.38 6.55
C LEU A 266 9.10 12.00 6.24
N VAL A 267 8.18 11.19 5.75
CA VAL A 267 6.76 11.56 5.60
C VAL A 267 5.98 10.96 6.75
N ILE A 268 5.17 11.78 7.43
CA ILE A 268 4.24 11.34 8.48
C ILE A 268 2.82 11.38 7.94
N ARG A 269 2.17 10.21 7.96
CA ARG A 269 0.74 10.01 7.71
C ARG A 269 0.03 9.82 9.04
N LEU A 270 -0.25 10.93 9.71
CA LEU A 270 -0.86 10.97 11.04
C LEU A 270 -2.34 10.61 10.97
N ASP A 271 -2.79 9.69 11.83
CA ASP A 271 -4.21 9.39 12.06
C ASP A 271 -5.04 9.32 10.77
N HIS A 272 -4.55 8.50 9.85
CA HIS A 272 -5.13 8.24 8.53
C HIS A 272 -6.58 7.74 8.58
N GLU A 273 -7.27 7.80 7.44
CA GLU A 273 -8.66 7.31 7.30
C GLU A 273 -9.61 7.93 8.33
N MET A 274 -9.35 9.18 8.67
CA MET A 274 -10.11 9.97 9.64
C MET A 274 -11.58 10.14 9.25
N ASN A 275 -11.91 10.01 7.97
CA ASN A 275 -13.28 10.01 7.45
C ASN A 275 -14.00 8.66 7.59
N GLY A 276 -13.36 7.65 8.19
CA GLY A 276 -13.92 6.34 8.49
C GLY A 276 -14.76 6.28 9.78
N VAL A 277 -14.94 5.06 10.31
CA VAL A 277 -15.68 4.78 11.57
C VAL A 277 -15.04 3.66 12.41
N TRP A 278 -13.80 3.28 12.12
CA TRP A 278 -13.13 2.09 12.62
C TRP A 278 -11.87 2.37 13.44
N TYR A 279 -11.48 3.64 13.57
CA TYR A 279 -10.35 4.08 14.37
C TYR A 279 -10.77 4.98 15.55
N PRO A 280 -9.98 5.01 16.64
CA PRO A 280 -10.31 5.79 17.84
C PRO A 280 -10.23 7.31 17.62
N TRP A 281 -9.52 7.76 16.58
CA TRP A 281 -9.44 9.16 16.15
C TRP A 281 -10.57 9.56 15.17
N ASN A 282 -11.45 8.65 14.75
CA ASN A 282 -12.66 9.06 14.03
C ASN A 282 -13.58 9.85 14.97
N GLU A 283 -14.16 10.96 14.49
CA GLU A 283 -14.95 11.83 15.37
C GLU A 283 -16.32 11.24 15.72
N VAL A 284 -16.96 10.58 14.74
CA VAL A 284 -18.33 10.09 14.87
C VAL A 284 -18.55 8.76 14.17
N THR A 285 -19.46 7.97 14.73
CA THR A 285 -19.99 6.74 14.11
C THR A 285 -20.78 7.05 12.83
N SER A 286 -21.17 6.00 12.10
CA SER A 286 -22.05 6.10 10.92
C SER A 286 -23.42 6.75 11.19
N LYS A 287 -23.82 6.86 12.46
CA LYS A 287 -25.05 7.50 12.92
C LYS A 287 -24.83 8.90 13.51
N GLY A 288 -23.60 9.42 13.45
CA GLY A 288 -23.24 10.73 13.97
C GLY A 288 -23.07 10.80 15.49
N ALA A 289 -23.07 9.67 16.20
CA ALA A 289 -22.73 9.64 17.63
C ALA A 289 -21.21 9.74 17.82
N SER A 290 -20.78 10.48 18.85
CA SER A 290 -19.37 10.62 19.23
C SER A 290 -18.69 9.27 19.49
N ILE A 291 -17.44 9.14 19.03
CA ILE A 291 -16.52 8.04 19.37
C ILE A 291 -15.54 8.58 20.41
N ASN A 292 -15.30 7.86 21.51
CA ASN A 292 -14.36 8.26 22.58
C ASN A 292 -14.55 9.66 23.20
N GLY A 293 -15.70 10.30 23.01
CA GLY A 293 -15.90 11.70 23.42
C GLY A 293 -15.39 12.74 22.41
N ASN A 294 -14.87 12.30 21.25
CA ASN A 294 -14.49 13.15 20.14
C ASN A 294 -15.70 13.94 19.63
N SER A 295 -15.47 15.21 19.28
CA SER A 295 -16.47 16.10 18.69
C SER A 295 -16.07 16.48 17.27
N ARG A 296 -17.06 16.99 16.50
CA ARG A 296 -16.78 17.49 15.15
C ARG A 296 -15.77 18.63 15.17
N GLY A 297 -14.75 18.52 14.31
CA GLY A 297 -13.64 19.48 14.21
C GLY A 297 -12.53 19.26 15.24
N ASP A 298 -12.61 18.24 16.11
CA ASP A 298 -11.52 17.90 17.00
C ASP A 298 -10.35 17.27 16.22
N TYR A 299 -10.62 16.56 15.11
CA TYR A 299 -9.55 15.99 14.29
C TYR A 299 -8.63 17.10 13.75
N VAL A 300 -9.21 18.17 13.22
CA VAL A 300 -8.45 19.34 12.73
C VAL A 300 -7.66 20.02 13.85
N LYS A 301 -8.25 20.17 15.05
CA LYS A 301 -7.53 20.74 16.20
C LYS A 301 -6.36 19.86 16.63
N MET A 302 -6.56 18.55 16.69
CA MET A 302 -5.52 17.58 17.04
C MET A 302 -4.38 17.63 16.02
N TRP A 303 -4.70 17.57 14.72
CA TRP A 303 -3.70 17.64 13.65
C TRP A 303 -2.83 18.88 13.79
N ARG A 304 -3.47 20.06 13.90
CA ARG A 304 -2.75 21.34 14.03
C ARG A 304 -1.91 21.39 15.31
N HIS A 305 -2.43 20.88 16.42
CA HIS A 305 -1.72 20.83 17.69
C HIS A 305 -0.42 20.00 17.60
N VAL A 306 -0.49 18.81 16.99
CA VAL A 306 0.69 17.95 16.78
C VAL A 306 1.70 18.65 15.83
N HIS A 307 1.22 19.20 14.72
CA HIS A 307 2.05 19.93 13.77
C HIS A 307 2.75 21.14 14.41
N ASP A 308 2.02 21.94 15.20
CA ASP A 308 2.56 23.13 15.85
C ASP A 308 3.64 22.76 16.89
N ILE A 309 3.48 21.65 17.61
CA ILE A 309 4.54 21.13 18.50
C ILE A 309 5.79 20.75 17.69
N PHE A 310 5.62 20.11 16.53
CA PHE A 310 6.74 19.72 15.68
C PHE A 310 7.45 20.95 15.08
N GLU A 311 6.69 21.98 14.69
CA GLU A 311 7.24 23.28 14.26
C GLU A 311 8.06 23.93 15.39
N GLU A 312 7.51 23.99 16.61
CA GLU A 312 8.17 24.60 17.76
C GLU A 312 9.50 23.92 18.13
N GLU A 313 9.60 22.61 17.95
CA GLU A 313 10.82 21.83 18.20
C GLU A 313 11.74 21.77 16.96
N GLY A 314 11.34 22.34 15.82
CA GLY A 314 12.12 22.39 14.57
C GLY A 314 12.04 21.12 13.72
N ALA A 315 11.17 20.18 14.03
CA ALA A 315 11.05 18.90 13.32
C ALA A 315 10.45 19.04 11.91
N ASN A 316 9.68 20.10 11.64
CA ASN A 316 9.10 20.36 10.32
C ASN A 316 10.14 20.64 9.22
N GLU A 317 11.41 20.89 9.57
CA GLU A 317 12.51 20.90 8.58
C GLU A 317 12.73 19.51 7.95
N TYR A 318 12.32 18.44 8.64
CA TYR A 318 12.52 17.04 8.26
C TYR A 318 11.22 16.27 8.02
N VAL A 319 10.06 16.81 8.41
CA VAL A 319 8.77 16.09 8.33
C VAL A 319 7.92 16.65 7.20
N GLY A 320 7.55 15.77 6.25
CA GLY A 320 6.46 16.03 5.31
C GLY A 320 5.14 15.51 5.85
N TRP A 321 4.09 16.33 5.85
CA TRP A 321 2.78 16.01 6.41
C TRP A 321 1.81 15.48 5.34
N LEU A 322 1.41 14.21 5.46
CA LEU A 322 0.50 13.53 4.54
C LEU A 322 -0.89 13.33 5.16
N TRP A 323 -1.86 14.15 4.75
CA TRP A 323 -3.27 14.02 5.18
C TRP A 323 -4.02 13.04 4.27
N ALA A 324 -4.32 11.84 4.77
CA ALA A 324 -4.79 10.72 3.94
C ALA A 324 -6.14 10.12 4.38
N PRO A 325 -7.29 10.60 3.86
CA PRO A 325 -8.59 9.96 4.02
C PRO A 325 -8.69 8.58 3.35
N ASN A 326 -9.71 7.79 3.73
CA ASN A 326 -10.14 6.60 3.01
C ASN A 326 -11.00 6.97 1.80
N ILE A 327 -10.98 6.14 0.75
CA ILE A 327 -11.90 6.29 -0.40
C ILE A 327 -13.37 6.30 0.03
N VAL A 328 -14.19 7.13 -0.62
CA VAL A 328 -15.58 7.35 -0.21
C VAL A 328 -16.54 6.29 -0.72
N ASN A 329 -16.22 5.56 -1.79
CA ASN A 329 -17.16 4.69 -2.50
C ASN A 329 -17.84 3.61 -1.61
N ASN A 330 -17.18 3.20 -0.52
CA ASN A 330 -17.64 2.19 0.44
C ASN A 330 -17.91 2.73 1.85
N LEU A 331 -17.85 4.04 2.06
CA LEU A 331 -18.20 4.65 3.35
C LEU A 331 -19.71 4.70 3.60
N PRO A 332 -20.15 4.81 4.87
CA PRO A 332 -21.53 5.13 5.20
C PRO A 332 -21.96 6.50 4.66
N SER A 333 -23.25 6.73 4.50
CA SER A 333 -23.78 7.93 3.83
C SER A 333 -23.35 9.26 4.44
N LEU A 334 -23.18 9.34 5.77
CA LEU A 334 -22.69 10.54 6.45
C LEU A 334 -21.24 10.85 6.05
N GLN A 335 -20.38 9.82 6.07
CA GLN A 335 -18.96 9.93 5.78
C GLN A 335 -18.66 10.16 4.29
N LYS A 336 -19.61 9.88 3.40
CA LYS A 336 -19.53 10.14 1.95
C LYS A 336 -19.75 11.59 1.57
N ASP A 337 -20.39 12.37 2.43
CA ASP A 337 -20.72 13.77 2.16
C ASP A 337 -19.41 14.58 2.02
N PRO A 338 -19.19 15.29 0.90
CA PRO A 338 -18.01 16.14 0.74
C PRO A 338 -17.81 17.14 1.88
N ALA A 339 -18.90 17.65 2.48
CA ALA A 339 -18.82 18.56 3.62
C ALA A 339 -18.28 17.88 4.89
N PHE A 340 -18.46 16.55 5.02
CA PHE A 340 -17.86 15.80 6.12
C PHE A 340 -16.35 15.70 5.93
N LEU A 341 -15.89 15.37 4.71
CA LEU A 341 -14.45 15.34 4.42
C LEU A 341 -13.80 16.72 4.57
N GLU A 342 -14.43 17.77 4.06
CA GLU A 342 -14.00 19.17 4.22
C GLU A 342 -13.80 19.53 5.70
N SER A 343 -14.71 19.09 6.58
CA SER A 343 -14.62 19.39 8.02
C SER A 343 -13.42 18.74 8.73
N LEU A 344 -12.75 17.78 8.09
CA LEU A 344 -11.58 17.07 8.60
C LEU A 344 -10.27 17.59 8.01
N TYR A 345 -10.32 18.53 7.05
CA TYR A 345 -9.14 19.06 6.39
C TYR A 345 -8.50 20.19 7.22
N PRO A 346 -7.22 20.06 7.64
CA PRO A 346 -6.58 21.04 8.52
C PRO A 346 -6.09 22.30 7.79
N GLY A 347 -6.12 22.33 6.46
CA GLY A 347 -5.69 23.46 5.63
C GLY A 347 -4.29 23.30 5.05
N ASP A 348 -4.03 23.96 3.91
CA ASP A 348 -2.78 23.85 3.14
C ASP A 348 -1.50 24.24 3.91
N GLU A 349 -1.62 25.01 4.99
CA GLU A 349 -0.49 25.39 5.85
C GLU A 349 0.00 24.23 6.73
N TYR A 350 -0.82 23.19 6.90
CA TYR A 350 -0.56 22.03 7.77
C TYR A 350 -0.39 20.71 7.01
N VAL A 351 -0.39 20.79 5.68
CA VAL A 351 -0.40 19.62 4.78
C VAL A 351 0.55 19.86 3.63
N ASP A 352 1.47 18.92 3.42
CA ASP A 352 2.37 18.92 2.27
C ASP A 352 1.82 18.07 1.14
N TRP A 353 1.26 16.90 1.46
CA TRP A 353 0.59 16.01 0.52
C TRP A 353 -0.81 15.64 0.99
N VAL A 354 -1.72 15.53 0.02
CA VAL A 354 -3.02 14.88 0.24
C VAL A 354 -2.90 13.41 -0.12
N GLY A 355 -3.59 12.55 0.61
CA GLY A 355 -3.52 11.11 0.45
C GLY A 355 -4.85 10.43 0.22
N LEU A 356 -4.81 9.20 -0.26
CA LEU A 356 -5.96 8.29 -0.25
C LEU A 356 -5.53 6.88 0.16
N SER A 357 -6.21 6.30 1.15
CA SER A 357 -6.25 4.84 1.34
C SER A 357 -7.37 4.24 0.49
N GLY A 358 -7.08 3.21 -0.30
CA GLY A 358 -8.07 2.60 -1.18
C GLY A 358 -7.81 1.14 -1.53
N TYR A 359 -8.85 0.32 -1.39
CA TYR A 359 -8.75 -1.13 -1.59
C TYR A 359 -9.84 -1.68 -2.50
N LEU A 360 -9.45 -2.53 -3.47
CA LEU A 360 -10.39 -3.45 -4.12
C LEU A 360 -10.61 -4.67 -3.22
N ARG A 361 -11.66 -4.64 -2.41
CA ARG A 361 -11.94 -5.71 -1.44
C ARG A 361 -13.39 -6.20 -1.45
N PRO A 362 -13.63 -7.50 -1.18
CA PRO A 362 -14.98 -8.01 -0.97
C PRO A 362 -15.62 -7.42 0.31
N ALA A 363 -16.95 -7.45 0.44
CA ALA A 363 -17.91 -7.96 -0.54
C ALA A 363 -18.11 -6.99 -1.71
N TYR A 364 -18.22 -7.53 -2.93
CA TYR A 364 -18.41 -6.71 -4.13
C TYR A 364 -19.89 -6.42 -4.38
N LYS A 365 -20.21 -5.18 -4.78
CA LYS A 365 -21.59 -4.76 -5.05
C LYS A 365 -22.07 -5.29 -6.41
N PRO A 366 -23.38 -5.58 -6.57
CA PRO A 366 -23.94 -5.86 -7.89
C PRO A 366 -23.66 -4.71 -8.87
N GLY A 367 -23.10 -5.03 -10.03
CA GLY A 367 -22.74 -4.04 -11.05
C GLY A 367 -21.50 -3.19 -10.73
N GLN A 368 -20.74 -3.54 -9.69
CA GLN A 368 -19.45 -2.93 -9.41
C GLN A 368 -18.49 -3.13 -10.58
N GLU A 369 -17.85 -2.03 -10.99
CA GLU A 369 -16.73 -2.07 -11.93
C GLU A 369 -15.42 -2.27 -11.16
N PHE A 370 -14.49 -2.99 -11.78
CA PHE A 370 -13.18 -3.30 -11.20
C PHE A 370 -12.11 -2.42 -11.84
N THR A 371 -12.29 -1.11 -11.69
CA THR A 371 -11.46 -0.07 -12.31
C THR A 371 -10.92 0.91 -11.27
N PHE A 372 -9.87 1.63 -11.65
CA PHE A 372 -9.35 2.78 -10.90
C PHE A 372 -10.46 3.80 -10.64
N GLU A 373 -11.17 4.19 -11.70
CA GLU A 373 -12.21 5.22 -11.67
C GLU A 373 -13.32 4.90 -10.65
N TYR A 374 -13.83 3.67 -10.65
CA TYR A 374 -14.82 3.25 -9.66
C TYR A 374 -14.29 3.30 -8.22
N THR A 375 -12.97 3.09 -8.06
CA THR A 375 -12.34 3.00 -6.74
C THR A 375 -12.00 4.37 -6.18
N PHE A 376 -11.39 5.23 -7.01
CA PHE A 376 -10.77 6.47 -6.59
C PHE A 376 -11.45 7.73 -7.14
N GLY A 377 -12.16 7.68 -8.28
CA GLY A 377 -12.66 8.87 -8.99
C GLY A 377 -13.45 9.83 -8.10
N GLU A 378 -14.49 9.33 -7.43
CA GLU A 378 -15.31 10.15 -6.50
C GLU A 378 -14.46 10.73 -5.34
N SER A 379 -13.44 10.00 -4.87
CA SER A 379 -12.60 10.46 -3.76
C SER A 379 -11.59 11.50 -4.23
N LEU A 380 -11.02 11.32 -5.43
CA LEU A 380 -10.13 12.28 -6.09
C LEU A 380 -10.85 13.60 -6.35
N ASP A 381 -12.09 13.55 -6.85
CA ASP A 381 -12.91 14.75 -7.02
C ASP A 381 -13.13 15.50 -5.70
N GLN A 382 -13.39 14.78 -4.60
CA GLN A 382 -13.56 15.41 -3.29
C GLN A 382 -12.27 16.06 -2.79
N VAL A 383 -11.11 15.39 -2.89
CA VAL A 383 -9.84 15.97 -2.39
C VAL A 383 -9.35 17.12 -3.26
N ARG A 384 -9.52 17.04 -4.60
CA ARG A 384 -9.19 18.13 -5.53
C ARG A 384 -10.06 19.37 -5.33
N ALA A 385 -11.27 19.20 -4.78
CA ALA A 385 -12.10 20.34 -4.40
C ALA A 385 -11.61 21.06 -3.13
N LEU A 386 -10.74 20.42 -2.33
CA LEU A 386 -10.22 20.97 -1.07
C LEU A 386 -8.86 21.65 -1.24
N SER A 387 -8.00 21.11 -2.09
CA SER A 387 -6.59 21.52 -2.20
C SER A 387 -5.99 21.15 -3.56
N ASP A 388 -5.00 21.94 -3.98
CA ASP A 388 -4.17 21.69 -5.18
C ASP A 388 -2.84 20.96 -4.84
N LYS A 389 -2.66 20.52 -3.60
CA LYS A 389 -1.45 19.82 -3.15
C LYS A 389 -1.29 18.47 -3.88
N PRO A 390 -0.04 18.00 -4.10
CA PRO A 390 0.21 16.70 -4.70
C PRO A 390 -0.52 15.56 -3.97
N ILE A 391 -1.04 14.60 -4.74
CA ILE A 391 -1.83 13.48 -4.22
C ILE A 391 -1.00 12.19 -4.21
N LEU A 392 -0.85 11.55 -3.06
CA LEU A 392 -0.27 10.20 -2.95
C LEU A 392 -1.37 9.17 -2.67
N LEU A 393 -1.46 8.10 -3.44
CA LEU A 393 -2.30 6.96 -3.05
C LEU A 393 -1.58 6.17 -1.95
N ALA A 394 -1.73 6.67 -0.72
CA ALA A 394 -0.88 6.39 0.44
C ALA A 394 -0.99 4.96 0.97
N GLU A 395 -2.06 4.25 0.64
CA GLU A 395 -2.21 2.83 0.96
C GLU A 395 -3.16 2.18 -0.05
N VAL A 396 -2.64 1.25 -0.85
CA VAL A 396 -3.40 0.63 -1.95
C VAL A 396 -3.28 -0.89 -1.91
N GLY A 397 -4.39 -1.59 -2.15
CA GLY A 397 -4.37 -3.05 -2.33
C GLY A 397 -5.55 -3.57 -3.16
N ALA A 398 -5.36 -4.71 -3.83
CA ALA A 398 -6.42 -5.41 -4.54
C ALA A 398 -6.46 -6.92 -4.23
N SER A 399 -7.67 -7.45 -4.00
CA SER A 399 -7.89 -8.76 -3.38
C SER A 399 -7.94 -9.79 -4.46
N GLU A 400 -7.36 -10.95 -4.21
CA GLU A 400 -7.53 -12.10 -5.10
C GLU A 400 -8.93 -12.67 -5.11
N THR A 401 -9.73 -12.35 -4.08
CA THR A 401 -11.11 -12.81 -4.00
C THR A 401 -11.89 -12.32 -5.22
N GLY A 402 -12.57 -13.24 -5.91
CA GLY A 402 -13.31 -12.95 -7.16
C GLY A 402 -12.45 -12.87 -8.43
N GLY A 403 -11.11 -12.90 -8.32
CA GLY A 403 -10.21 -12.93 -9.47
C GLY A 403 -10.15 -11.63 -10.27
N HIS A 404 -10.53 -10.51 -9.67
CA HIS A 404 -10.61 -9.20 -10.34
C HIS A 404 -9.31 -8.39 -10.28
N LYS A 405 -8.35 -8.79 -9.43
CA LYS A 405 -7.11 -8.07 -9.19
C LYS A 405 -6.30 -7.78 -10.46
N PRO A 406 -6.01 -8.72 -11.38
CA PRO A 406 -5.21 -8.39 -12.57
C PRO A 406 -5.87 -7.31 -13.45
N THR A 407 -7.19 -7.39 -13.66
CA THR A 407 -7.96 -6.40 -14.42
C THR A 407 -7.94 -5.03 -13.76
N TRP A 408 -8.13 -5.00 -12.44
CA TRP A 408 -8.12 -3.76 -11.68
C TRP A 408 -6.73 -3.13 -11.65
N VAL A 409 -5.66 -3.92 -11.46
CA VAL A 409 -4.27 -3.45 -11.47
C VAL A 409 -3.92 -2.85 -12.83
N LYS A 410 -4.36 -3.48 -13.92
CA LYS A 410 -4.20 -2.89 -15.25
C LYS A 410 -4.86 -1.50 -15.34
N SER A 411 -6.13 -1.38 -14.93
CA SER A 411 -6.84 -0.09 -14.92
C SER A 411 -6.19 0.93 -13.98
N PHE A 412 -5.61 0.48 -12.87
CA PHE A 412 -4.88 1.30 -11.90
C PHE A 412 -3.65 1.95 -12.54
N PHE A 413 -2.83 1.17 -13.26
CA PHE A 413 -1.67 1.71 -13.96
C PHE A 413 -2.03 2.59 -15.16
N GLU A 414 -3.07 2.23 -15.92
CA GLU A 414 -3.58 3.08 -17.02
C GLU A 414 -3.97 4.48 -16.53
N ALA A 415 -4.49 4.62 -15.30
CA ALA A 415 -4.86 5.91 -14.72
C ALA A 415 -3.67 6.87 -14.52
N PHE A 416 -2.44 6.37 -14.32
CA PHE A 416 -1.23 7.21 -14.20
C PHE A 416 -0.74 7.77 -15.54
N THR A 417 -1.21 7.21 -16.65
CA THR A 417 -0.95 7.71 -18.00
C THR A 417 -1.98 8.76 -18.45
N ASP A 418 -3.07 8.91 -17.68
CA ASP A 418 -4.09 9.92 -17.93
C ASP A 418 -3.64 11.29 -17.35
N GLU A 419 -3.66 12.32 -18.19
CA GLU A 419 -3.31 13.69 -17.82
C GLU A 419 -4.23 14.24 -16.72
N ALA A 420 -5.47 13.74 -16.62
CA ALA A 420 -6.40 14.08 -15.56
C ALA A 420 -5.90 13.66 -14.16
N ASN A 421 -4.90 12.78 -14.07
CA ASN A 421 -4.26 12.33 -12.84
C ASN A 421 -2.78 12.72 -12.77
N SER A 422 -2.39 13.81 -13.43
CA SER A 422 -1.03 14.36 -13.36
C SER A 422 -0.63 14.84 -11.96
N ASP A 423 -1.60 15.17 -11.12
CA ASP A 423 -1.45 15.53 -9.70
C ASP A 423 -1.22 14.34 -8.76
N VAL A 424 -1.43 13.10 -9.22
CA VAL A 424 -1.25 11.88 -8.42
C VAL A 424 0.22 11.41 -8.42
N ILE A 425 1.06 11.96 -7.55
CA ILE A 425 2.52 11.73 -7.54
C ILE A 425 2.98 10.31 -7.20
N GLY A 426 2.09 9.34 -7.00
CA GLY A 426 2.48 7.94 -6.85
C GLY A 426 1.52 7.14 -5.97
N PHE A 427 1.99 5.98 -5.52
CA PHE A 427 1.23 5.11 -4.62
C PHE A 427 2.13 4.36 -3.64
N ALA A 428 1.56 3.83 -2.57
CA ALA A 428 2.21 2.86 -1.70
C ALA A 428 1.35 1.58 -1.59
N TRP A 429 1.87 0.48 -2.14
CA TRP A 429 1.16 -0.79 -2.17
C TRP A 429 1.26 -1.53 -0.85
N PHE A 430 0.12 -1.95 -0.30
CA PHE A 430 0.06 -2.74 0.92
C PHE A 430 0.33 -4.22 0.60
N ASN A 431 1.60 -4.63 0.53
CA ASN A 431 2.03 -5.97 0.10
C ASN A 431 1.94 -7.01 1.23
N LEU A 432 0.73 -7.24 1.76
CA LEU A 432 0.46 -8.16 2.87
C LEU A 432 -0.71 -9.10 2.56
N ALA A 433 -0.78 -10.22 3.27
CA ALA A 433 -1.96 -11.08 3.27
C ALA A 433 -2.64 -11.02 4.64
N VAL A 434 -3.79 -10.36 4.72
CA VAL A 434 -4.50 -10.13 5.99
C VAL A 434 -5.80 -10.90 6.01
N THR A 435 -6.02 -11.66 7.07
CA THR A 435 -7.29 -12.38 7.27
C THR A 435 -8.23 -11.55 8.14
N THR A 436 -9.36 -11.16 7.59
CA THR A 436 -10.39 -10.35 8.27
C THR A 436 -11.73 -11.07 8.25
N TYR A 437 -12.76 -10.43 8.83
CA TYR A 437 -14.14 -10.85 8.66
C TYR A 437 -14.86 -9.87 7.71
N VAL A 438 -15.44 -10.40 6.64
CA VAL A 438 -16.25 -9.66 5.66
C VAL A 438 -17.66 -10.21 5.76
N GLU A 439 -18.63 -9.35 6.12
CA GLU A 439 -20.04 -9.76 6.32
C GLU A 439 -20.22 -10.94 7.29
N GLY A 440 -19.33 -11.07 8.27
CA GLY A 440 -19.34 -12.17 9.25
C GLY A 440 -18.63 -13.45 8.80
N GLU A 441 -18.14 -13.51 7.57
CA GLU A 441 -17.33 -14.62 7.06
C GLU A 441 -15.84 -14.30 7.12
N ARG A 442 -15.02 -15.28 7.51
CA ARG A 442 -13.57 -15.12 7.53
C ARG A 442 -13.04 -15.12 6.10
N THR A 443 -12.41 -14.04 5.67
CA THR A 443 -11.85 -13.88 4.33
C THR A 443 -10.38 -13.49 4.41
N THR A 444 -9.53 -14.17 3.66
CA THR A 444 -8.13 -13.74 3.47
C THR A 444 -8.09 -12.76 2.31
N ASN A 445 -7.77 -11.52 2.62
CA ASN A 445 -7.42 -10.55 1.62
C ASN A 445 -5.93 -10.66 1.30
N ASP A 446 -5.62 -11.25 0.16
CA ASP A 446 -4.24 -11.37 -0.33
C ASP A 446 -3.89 -10.19 -1.25
N TRP A 447 -3.31 -9.16 -0.63
CA TRP A 447 -2.93 -7.94 -1.33
C TRP A 447 -1.58 -8.05 -2.02
N ARG A 448 -0.77 -9.08 -1.72
CA ARG A 448 0.61 -9.20 -2.22
C ARG A 448 0.69 -9.10 -3.74
N ILE A 449 1.65 -8.35 -4.26
CA ILE A 449 1.87 -8.14 -5.71
C ILE A 449 2.09 -9.48 -6.41
N ASP A 450 2.84 -10.38 -5.78
CA ASP A 450 3.22 -11.69 -6.27
C ASP A 450 2.29 -12.83 -5.79
N SER A 451 1.05 -12.50 -5.38
CA SER A 451 0.05 -13.48 -4.94
C SER A 451 -0.30 -14.51 -6.02
N ARG A 452 -0.29 -14.11 -7.30
CA ARG A 452 -0.48 -14.95 -8.49
C ARG A 452 0.35 -14.45 -9.66
N ALA A 453 0.58 -15.33 -10.63
CA ALA A 453 1.36 -15.02 -11.84
C ALA A 453 0.72 -13.93 -12.72
N ASP A 454 -0.61 -13.92 -12.86
CA ASP A 454 -1.34 -12.92 -13.65
C ASP A 454 -1.42 -11.57 -12.93
N SER A 455 -1.55 -11.56 -11.60
CA SER A 455 -1.42 -10.34 -10.79
C SER A 455 -0.02 -9.74 -10.93
N LEU A 456 1.03 -10.57 -10.76
CA LEU A 456 2.42 -10.13 -10.94
C LEU A 456 2.67 -9.58 -12.35
N LEU A 457 2.15 -10.24 -13.40
CA LEU A 457 2.28 -9.78 -14.78
C LEU A 457 1.61 -8.41 -15.00
N ALA A 458 0.44 -8.17 -14.40
CA ALA A 458 -0.22 -6.87 -14.48
C ALA A 458 0.64 -5.76 -13.84
N PHE A 459 1.29 -6.06 -12.71
CA PHE A 459 2.21 -5.14 -12.06
C PHE A 459 3.46 -4.85 -12.88
N THR A 460 4.15 -5.88 -13.39
CA THR A 460 5.37 -5.68 -14.18
C THR A 460 5.09 -4.95 -15.48
N THR A 461 3.94 -5.21 -16.11
CA THR A 461 3.49 -4.47 -17.30
C THR A 461 3.26 -2.99 -16.97
N GLY A 462 2.53 -2.69 -15.90
CA GLY A 462 2.21 -1.31 -15.52
C GLY A 462 3.44 -0.50 -15.07
N LEU A 463 4.34 -1.10 -14.30
CA LEU A 463 5.57 -0.45 -13.84
C LEU A 463 6.59 -0.20 -14.96
N SER A 464 6.50 -0.94 -16.07
CA SER A 464 7.39 -0.75 -17.24
C SER A 464 6.84 0.24 -18.26
N ASP A 465 5.65 0.82 -18.04
CA ASP A 465 5.11 1.85 -18.93
C ASP A 465 5.88 3.17 -18.75
N PRO A 466 6.65 3.62 -19.77
CA PRO A 466 7.43 4.85 -19.66
C PRO A 466 6.55 6.11 -19.56
N LEU A 467 5.27 6.04 -19.93
CA LEU A 467 4.34 7.18 -19.81
C LEU A 467 3.84 7.40 -18.38
N ALA A 468 3.97 6.41 -17.51
CA ALA A 468 3.56 6.54 -16.11
C ALA A 468 4.61 7.25 -15.24
N ASP A 469 5.83 7.45 -15.76
CA ASP A 469 6.92 8.22 -15.14
C ASP A 469 7.29 7.75 -13.71
N PHE A 470 7.21 6.45 -13.46
CA PHE A 470 7.63 5.88 -12.19
C PHE A 470 9.15 5.85 -12.07
N ARG A 471 9.67 6.38 -10.97
CA ARG A 471 11.07 6.19 -10.61
C ARG A 471 11.23 4.95 -9.75
N LEU A 472 12.11 4.08 -10.20
CA LEU A 472 12.47 2.84 -9.52
C LEU A 472 13.95 2.88 -9.17
N VAL A 473 14.32 2.30 -8.03
CA VAL A 473 15.73 2.08 -7.68
C VAL A 473 16.18 0.80 -8.42
N PRO A 474 17.28 0.82 -9.19
CA PRO A 474 17.79 -0.37 -9.84
C PRO A 474 18.05 -1.48 -8.80
N THR A 475 17.54 -2.69 -9.05
CA THR A 475 17.95 -3.86 -8.26
C THR A 475 19.40 -4.16 -8.61
N GLY A 476 20.33 -3.96 -7.68
CA GLY A 476 21.74 -4.31 -7.90
C GLY A 476 21.87 -5.78 -8.32
N GLU A 477 22.68 -6.04 -9.35
CA GLU A 477 23.04 -7.40 -9.81
C GLU A 477 23.83 -8.20 -8.77
#